data_AF-J7Q9F8-F1
#
_entry.id   AF-J7Q9F8-F1
#
_cell.length_a   1.000
_cell.length_b   1.000
_cell.length_c   1.000
_cell.angle_alpha   90.00
_cell.angle_beta   90.00
_cell.angle_gamma   90.00
#
_symmetry.space_group_name_H-M   'P 1'
#
loop_
_entity.id
_entity.type
_entity.pdbx_description
1 polymer ?
#
loop_
_entity_poly.entity_id
_entity_poly.type
_entity_poly.pdbx_seq_one_letter_code
_entity_poly.pdbx_strand_id
1 'polypeptide(L)'
;MSSSVLSVRVSAEERALLEEAAAQSHTTLSEFMRRRSIEAAEAEVLNRSNITIPAKDWAAFEAWIGRPAEAVPALAELARRAPSWKG
;
A
#
# COMPACT_ATOMS: atom_id res chain seq x y z
N MET A 1 25.26 3.56 2.49
CA MET A 1 23.98 3.92 1.83
C MET A 1 24.11 5.35 1.32
N SER A 2 23.82 5.62 0.05
CA SER A 2 23.86 6.99 -0.48
C SER A 2 22.56 7.70 -0.09
N SER A 3 22.64 8.89 0.49
CA SER A 3 21.46 9.72 0.70
C SER A 3 21.04 10.38 -0.62
N SER A 4 19.74 10.63 -0.78
CA SER A 4 19.15 11.40 -1.88
C SER A 4 18.35 12.57 -1.30
N VAL A 5 18.38 13.72 -1.97
CA VAL A 5 17.68 14.94 -1.54
C VAL A 5 16.33 15.04 -2.23
N LEU A 6 15.27 15.29 -1.44
CA LEU A 6 13.93 15.59 -1.94
C LEU A 6 13.69 17.11 -1.86
N SER A 7 13.54 17.75 -3.01
CA SER A 7 13.24 19.18 -3.11
C SER A 7 11.74 19.40 -3.31
N VAL A 8 11.08 20.02 -2.33
CA VAL A 8 9.63 20.30 -2.37
C VAL A 8 9.41 21.81 -2.30
N ARG A 9 8.57 22.34 -3.19
CA ARG A 9 8.15 23.74 -3.16
C ARG A 9 6.91 23.86 -2.27
N VAL A 10 6.92 24.87 -1.39
CA VAL A 10 5.82 25.21 -0.50
C VAL A 10 5.69 26.74 -0.45
N SER A 11 4.49 27.23 -0.23
CA SER A 11 4.22 28.62 0.11
C SER A 11 4.77 28.97 1.50
N ALA A 12 4.82 30.28 1.80
CA ALA A 12 5.25 30.74 3.12
C ALA A 12 4.29 30.28 4.23
N GLU A 13 2.99 30.26 3.96
CA GLU A 13 1.96 29.83 4.91
C GLU A 13 2.07 28.32 5.20
N GLU A 14 2.20 27.49 4.17
CA GLU A 14 2.42 26.05 4.34
C GLU A 14 3.71 25.77 5.11
N ARG A 15 4.80 26.50 4.81
CA ARG A 15 6.05 26.35 5.54
C ARG A 15 5.90 26.68 7.03
N ALA A 16 5.23 27.79 7.35
CA ALA A 16 5.01 28.20 8.74
C ALA A 16 4.22 27.14 9.52
N LEU A 17 3.16 26.58 8.92
CA LEU A 17 2.38 25.50 9.52
C LEU A 17 3.23 24.24 9.79
N LEU A 18 4.08 23.85 8.84
CA LEU A 18 4.96 22.69 8.99
C LEU A 18 6.03 22.91 10.07
N GLU A 19 6.57 24.13 10.18
CA GLU A 19 7.54 24.49 11.23
C GLU A 19 6.89 24.48 12.62
N GLU A 20 5.67 24.99 12.75
CA GLU A 20 4.91 24.92 13.99
C GLU A 20 4.64 23.46 14.40
N ALA A 21 4.20 22.62 13.48
CA ALA A 21 3.95 21.20 13.73
C ALA A 21 5.23 20.44 14.12
N ALA A 22 6.36 20.76 13.49
CA ALA A 22 7.66 20.19 13.84
C ALA A 22 8.10 20.61 15.25
N ALA A 23 7.89 21.89 15.61
CA ALA A 23 8.19 22.41 16.94
C ALA A 23 7.33 21.74 18.03
N GLN A 24 6.03 21.59 17.81
CA GLN A 24 5.12 20.84 18.70
C GLN A 24 5.54 19.36 18.83
N SER A 25 6.15 18.79 17.80
CA SER A 25 6.67 17.43 17.78
C SER A 25 8.10 17.30 18.32
N HIS A 26 8.69 18.37 18.86
CA HIS A 26 10.07 18.44 19.36
C HIS A 26 11.12 17.90 18.37
N THR A 27 10.94 18.20 17.08
CA THR A 27 11.86 17.74 16.02
C THR A 27 12.18 18.87 15.05
N THR A 28 13.14 18.62 14.15
CA THR A 28 13.44 19.54 13.05
C THR A 28 12.40 19.42 11.95
N LEU A 29 12.23 20.46 11.13
CA LEU A 29 11.35 20.43 9.96
C LEU A 29 11.67 19.25 9.02
N SER A 30 12.96 19.00 8.76
CA SER A 30 13.40 17.92 7.87
C SER A 30 13.03 16.54 8.41
N GLU A 31 13.23 16.29 9.71
CA GLU A 31 12.90 15.00 10.32
C GLU A 31 11.38 14.83 10.48
N PHE A 32 10.66 15.89 10.81
CA PHE A 32 9.19 15.90 10.78
C PHE A 32 8.67 15.51 9.39
N MET A 33 9.11 16.21 8.36
CA MET A 33 8.70 15.96 6.97
C MET A 33 9.05 14.55 6.52
N ARG A 34 10.26 14.07 6.82
CA ARG A 34 10.69 12.70 6.50
C ARG A 34 9.75 11.67 7.13
N ARG A 35 9.51 11.77 8.45
CA ARG A 35 8.64 10.82 9.16
C ARG A 35 7.21 10.85 8.61
N ARG A 36 6.61 12.03 8.50
CA ARG A 36 5.22 12.19 8.02
C ARG A 36 5.04 11.74 6.57
N SER A 37 6.03 11.97 5.71
CA SER A 37 6.00 11.53 4.31
C SER A 37 6.05 10.01 4.20
N ILE A 38 6.88 9.34 5.01
CA ILE A 38 6.95 7.88 5.03
C ILE A 38 5.66 7.29 5.60
N GLU A 39 5.14 7.80 6.72
CA GLU A 39 3.88 7.32 7.30
C GLU A 39 2.71 7.44 6.30
N ALA A 40 2.62 8.55 5.56
CA ALA A 40 1.60 8.73 4.53
C ALA A 40 1.78 7.77 3.35
N ALA A 41 3.02 7.58 2.89
CA ALA A 41 3.32 6.64 1.81
C ALA A 41 3.03 5.19 2.22
N GLU A 42 3.35 4.81 3.46
CA GLU A 42 3.03 3.50 4.01
C GLU A 42 1.52 3.29 4.11
N ALA A 43 0.77 4.28 4.58
CA ALA A 43 -0.69 4.19 4.63
C ALA A 43 -1.29 3.99 3.24
N GLU A 44 -0.82 4.71 2.23
CA GLU A 44 -1.30 4.59 0.84
C GLU A 44 -0.90 3.25 0.21
N VAL A 45 0.33 2.79 0.44
CA VAL A 45 0.80 1.49 -0.06
C VAL A 45 0.09 0.34 0.64
N LEU A 46 -0.15 0.44 1.95
CA LEU A 46 -0.86 -0.58 2.72
C LEU A 46 -2.34 -0.63 2.37
N ASN A 47 -2.92 0.48 1.88
CA ASN A 47 -4.26 0.48 1.31
C ASN A 47 -4.36 -0.29 -0.02
N ARG A 48 -3.27 -0.92 -0.49
CA ARG A 48 -3.36 -2.03 -1.45
C ARG A 48 -4.01 -3.25 -0.80
N SER A 49 -5.32 -3.33 -1.01
CA SER A 49 -6.17 -4.53 -0.99
C SER A 49 -6.37 -5.17 0.39
N ASN A 50 -6.89 -4.43 1.37
CA ASN A 50 -7.60 -5.11 2.46
C ASN A 50 -8.88 -5.73 1.90
N ILE A 51 -8.82 -7.03 1.55
CA ILE A 51 -9.99 -7.82 1.19
C ILE A 51 -10.63 -8.28 2.50
N THR A 52 -11.58 -7.50 2.99
CA THR A 52 -12.34 -7.86 4.19
C THR A 52 -13.37 -8.93 3.85
N ILE A 53 -13.30 -10.07 4.56
CA ILE A 53 -14.34 -11.10 4.52
C ILE A 53 -15.30 -10.81 5.67
N PRO A 54 -16.60 -10.57 5.41
CA PRO A 54 -17.57 -10.39 6.48
C PRO A 54 -17.57 -11.59 7.42
N ALA A 55 -17.70 -11.36 8.74
CA ALA A 55 -17.59 -12.43 9.74
C ALA A 55 -18.56 -13.60 9.49
N LYS A 56 -19.76 -13.32 8.95
CA LYS A 56 -20.76 -14.34 8.57
C LYS A 56 -20.27 -15.30 7.47
N ASP A 57 -19.34 -14.86 6.64
CA ASP A 57 -18.83 -15.58 5.48
C ASP A 57 -17.49 -16.27 5.78
N TRP A 58 -16.91 -16.03 6.97
CA TRP A 58 -15.59 -16.52 7.36
C TRP A 58 -15.51 -18.05 7.36
N ALA A 59 -16.47 -18.73 8.00
CA ALA A 59 -16.47 -20.19 8.06
C ALA A 59 -16.60 -20.85 6.68
N ALA A 60 -17.39 -20.24 5.77
CA ALA A 60 -17.54 -20.72 4.41
C ALA A 60 -16.24 -20.55 3.61
N PHE A 61 -15.53 -19.44 3.83
CA PHE A 61 -14.22 -19.20 3.23
C PHE A 61 -13.16 -20.17 3.74
N GLU A 62 -13.09 -20.44 5.04
CA GLU A 62 -12.17 -21.43 5.62
C GLU A 62 -12.42 -22.84 5.05
N ALA A 63 -13.69 -23.24 4.94
CA ALA A 63 -14.06 -24.51 4.33
C ALA A 63 -13.68 -24.58 2.84
N TRP A 64 -13.78 -23.46 2.11
CA TRP A 64 -13.38 -23.39 0.72
C TRP A 64 -11.85 -23.51 0.54
N ILE A 65 -11.06 -22.83 1.39
CA ILE A 65 -9.58 -22.94 1.38
C ILE A 65 -9.13 -24.37 1.69
N GLY A 66 -9.77 -25.03 2.64
CA GLY A 66 -9.42 -26.40 3.03
C GLY A 66 -9.81 -27.48 2.01
N ARG A 67 -10.63 -27.13 1.01
CA ARG A 67 -11.10 -28.09 0.00
C ARG A 67 -9.98 -28.41 -1.01
N PRO A 68 -9.81 -29.67 -1.43
CA PRO A 68 -8.91 -29.98 -2.53
C PRO A 68 -9.30 -29.22 -3.81
N ALA A 69 -8.29 -28.84 -4.58
CA ALA A 69 -8.49 -28.17 -5.85
C ALA A 69 -9.30 -29.06 -6.81
N GLU A 70 -10.33 -28.48 -7.40
CA GLU A 70 -11.16 -29.16 -8.39
C GLU A 70 -10.56 -28.92 -9.78
N ALA A 71 -10.38 -30.01 -10.55
CA ALA A 71 -9.90 -29.90 -11.91
C ALA A 71 -11.01 -29.35 -12.81
N VAL A 72 -10.83 -28.12 -13.31
CA VAL A 72 -11.71 -27.51 -14.30
C VAL A 72 -11.04 -27.62 -15.67
N PRO A 73 -11.49 -28.52 -16.58
CA PRO A 73 -10.81 -28.77 -17.84
C PRO A 73 -10.60 -27.51 -18.70
N ALA A 74 -11.60 -26.62 -18.73
CA ALA A 74 -11.51 -25.36 -19.45
C ALA A 74 -10.39 -24.43 -18.92
N LEU A 75 -10.14 -24.42 -17.60
CA LEU A 75 -9.03 -23.64 -17.01
C LEU A 75 -7.67 -24.28 -17.33
N ALA A 76 -7.60 -25.62 -17.36
CA ALA A 76 -6.39 -26.32 -17.75
C ALA A 76 -6.01 -26.03 -19.22
N GLU A 77 -6.99 -26.03 -20.13
CA GLU A 77 -6.77 -25.63 -21.52
C GLU A 77 -6.38 -24.15 -21.66
N LEU A 78 -6.99 -23.26 -20.88
CA LEU A 78 -6.63 -21.83 -20.86
C LEU A 78 -5.19 -21.61 -20.41
N ALA A 79 -4.74 -22.30 -19.36
CA ALA A 79 -3.39 -22.14 -18.81
C ALA A 79 -2.27 -22.54 -19.78
N ARG A 80 -2.58 -23.34 -20.82
CA ARG A 80 -1.63 -23.71 -21.89
C ARG A 80 -1.51 -22.67 -22.99
N ARG A 81 -2.42 -21.69 -23.07
CA ARG A 81 -2.40 -20.66 -24.11
C ARG A 81 -1.37 -19.58 -23.79
N ALA A 82 -0.69 -19.07 -24.82
CA ALA A 82 0.19 -17.92 -24.67
C ALA A 82 -0.63 -16.70 -24.24
N PRO A 83 -0.19 -15.94 -23.22
CA PRO A 83 -0.85 -14.72 -22.82
C PRO A 83 -0.86 -13.70 -23.96
N SER A 84 -1.99 -13.01 -24.17
CA SER A 84 -2.16 -12.04 -25.25
C SER A 84 -1.23 -10.82 -25.15
N TRP A 85 -0.68 -10.54 -23.97
CA TRP A 85 0.22 -9.40 -23.73
C TRP A 85 1.71 -9.74 -23.93
N LYS A 86 2.04 -10.96 -24.36
CA LYS A 86 3.41 -11.34 -24.76
C LYS A 86 3.67 -11.15 -26.27
N GLY A 87 2.78 -10.45 -26.97
CA GLY A 87 2.93 -10.07 -28.38
C GLY A 87 3.63 -8.73 -28.54
#